data_AF-A0A2T2S8J0-F1
#
_entry.id   AF-A0A2T2S8J0-F1
#
_cell.length_a   1.000
_cell.length_b   1.000
_cell.length_c   1.000
_cell.angle_alpha   90.00
_cell.angle_beta   90.00
_cell.angle_gamma   90.00
#
_symmetry.space_group_name_H-M   'P 1'
#
loop_
_entity.id
_entity.type
_entity.pdbx_description
1 polymer ?
#
loop_
_entity_poly.entity_id
_entity_poly.type
_entity_poly.pdbx_seq_one_letter_code
_entity_poly.pdbx_strand_id
1 'polypeptide(L)'
;QPAGANVNFVEMGEDGCVSLRTYEKGVEGETLSCGTGVLAAAVVAERLAGDRPGQALSVETNGGRLQVGVAETDRGAERYLEGPAEPVFRGTVPRPNLDRA
;
A
#
# COMPACT_ATOMS: atom_id res chain seq x y z
N GLN A 1 8.21 -24.38 6.81
CA GLN A 1 6.88 -24.02 6.27
C GLN A 1 6.96 -22.59 5.73
N PRO A 2 6.22 -22.22 4.66
CA PRO A 2 6.21 -20.86 4.14
C PRO A 2 5.52 -19.89 5.13
N ALA A 3 5.89 -18.61 5.06
CA ALA A 3 5.47 -17.60 6.04
C ALA A 3 4.09 -16.96 5.79
N GLY A 4 3.35 -17.38 4.75
CA GLY A 4 2.14 -16.70 4.28
C GLY A 4 2.45 -15.45 3.44
N ALA A 5 1.41 -14.79 2.91
CA ALA A 5 1.55 -13.58 2.09
C ALA A 5 0.30 -12.70 2.16
N ASN A 6 0.47 -11.41 1.86
CA ASN A 6 -0.66 -10.54 1.51
C ASN A 6 -1.14 -10.91 0.11
N VAL A 7 -2.46 -10.85 -0.12
CA VAL A 7 -3.06 -11.11 -1.43
C VAL A 7 -3.80 -9.87 -1.89
N ASN A 8 -3.43 -9.36 -3.07
CA ASN A 8 -3.98 -8.15 -3.66
C ASN A 8 -4.87 -8.52 -4.85
N PHE A 9 -6.12 -8.07 -4.82
CA PHE A 9 -7.05 -8.15 -5.93
C PHE A 9 -7.06 -6.80 -6.62
N VAL A 10 -6.66 -6.78 -7.89
CA VAL A 10 -6.34 -5.55 -8.63
C VAL A 10 -7.21 -5.44 -9.87
N GLU A 11 -7.82 -4.28 -10.07
CA GLU A 11 -8.55 -3.93 -11.28
C GLU A 11 -7.92 -2.67 -11.89
N MET A 12 -7.58 -2.71 -13.18
CA MET A 12 -7.07 -1.55 -13.91
C MET A 12 -8.23 -0.90 -14.68
N GLY A 13 -8.56 0.34 -14.32
CA GLY A 13 -9.59 1.13 -15.00
C GLY A 13 -9.11 1.69 -16.35
N GLU A 14 -10.06 2.08 -17.19
CA GLU A 14 -9.79 2.67 -18.51
C GLU A 14 -9.09 4.04 -18.43
N ASP A 15 -9.30 4.76 -17.34
CA ASP A 15 -8.65 6.04 -17.03
C ASP A 15 -7.21 5.87 -16.50
N GLY A 16 -6.76 4.62 -16.34
CA GLY A 16 -5.46 4.27 -15.80
C GLY A 16 -5.37 4.35 -14.28
N CYS A 17 -6.50 4.55 -13.58
CA CYS A 17 -6.60 4.39 -12.14
C CYS A 17 -6.70 2.91 -11.78
N VAL A 18 -6.07 2.51 -10.67
CA VAL A 18 -6.09 1.12 -10.20
C VAL A 18 -7.00 1.02 -8.98
N SER A 19 -7.90 0.05 -8.95
CA SER A 19 -8.65 -0.30 -7.74
C SER A 19 -8.01 -1.51 -7.07
N LEU A 20 -7.88 -1.48 -5.75
CA LEU A 20 -7.18 -2.48 -4.96
C LEU A 20 -7.97 -2.89 -3.72
N ARG A 21 -8.05 -4.20 -3.51
CA ARG A 21 -8.47 -4.82 -2.24
C ARG A 21 -7.40 -5.79 -1.75
N THR A 22 -7.12 -5.78 -0.44
CA THR A 22 -6.03 -6.57 0.14
C THR A 22 -6.54 -7.48 1.25
N TYR A 23 -6.26 -8.78 1.12
CA TYR A 23 -6.27 -9.71 2.25
C TYR A 23 -4.89 -9.66 2.92
N GLU A 24 -4.85 -9.33 4.22
CA GLU A 24 -3.62 -9.04 4.93
C GLU A 24 -3.21 -10.14 5.90
N LYS A 25 -2.00 -10.66 5.71
CA LYS A 25 -1.40 -11.68 6.57
C LYS A 25 -1.21 -11.14 7.99
N GLY A 26 -1.68 -11.87 8.98
CA GLY A 26 -1.61 -11.50 10.40
C GLY A 26 -2.85 -10.76 10.90
N VAL A 27 -3.66 -10.19 10.00
CA VAL A 27 -5.06 -9.83 10.28
C VAL A 27 -5.97 -11.01 9.92
N GLU A 28 -5.59 -11.78 8.90
CA GLU A 28 -6.35 -12.90 8.34
C GLU A 28 -7.74 -12.46 7.84
N GLY A 29 -7.76 -11.29 7.18
CA GLY A 29 -8.97 -10.69 6.65
C GLY A 29 -8.65 -9.52 5.71
N GLU A 30 -9.71 -8.95 5.13
CA GLU A 30 -9.60 -7.74 4.31
C GLU A 30 -9.39 -6.51 5.19
N THR A 31 -8.38 -5.70 4.86
CA THR A 31 -8.12 -4.41 5.50
C THR A 31 -8.55 -3.25 4.60
N LEU A 32 -8.83 -2.08 5.19
CA LEU A 32 -9.29 -0.91 4.42
C LEU A 32 -8.22 -0.42 3.44
N SER A 33 -6.95 -0.47 3.83
CA SER A 33 -5.83 -0.10 2.97
C SER A 33 -4.56 -0.79 3.45
N CYS A 34 -3.69 -1.15 2.49
CA CYS A 34 -2.39 -1.74 2.77
C CYS A 34 -1.34 -1.05 1.88
N GLY A 35 -0.54 -0.15 2.46
CA GLY A 35 0.41 0.67 1.68
C GLY A 35 1.44 -0.15 0.90
N THR A 36 1.93 -1.25 1.47
CA THR A 36 2.85 -2.16 0.75
C THR A 36 2.13 -2.91 -0.38
N GLY A 37 0.86 -3.26 -0.20
CA GLY A 37 0.01 -3.85 -1.24
C GLY A 37 -0.22 -2.89 -2.41
N VAL A 38 -0.45 -1.61 -2.11
CA VAL A 38 -0.61 -0.51 -3.08
C VAL A 38 0.66 -0.36 -3.93
N LEU A 39 1.83 -0.30 -3.28
CA LEU A 39 3.11 -0.20 -3.98
C LEU A 39 3.36 -1.42 -4.89
N ALA A 40 3.05 -2.62 -4.42
CA ALA A 40 3.19 -3.85 -5.21
C ALA A 40 2.24 -3.88 -6.41
N ALA A 41 0.98 -3.49 -6.22
CA ALA A 41 -0.01 -3.40 -7.29
C ALA A 41 0.41 -2.38 -8.36
N ALA A 42 0.95 -1.23 -7.95
CA ALA A 42 1.43 -0.20 -8.87
C ALA A 42 2.58 -0.70 -9.76
N VAL A 43 3.57 -1.38 -9.17
CA VAL A 43 4.69 -1.98 -9.93
C VAL A 43 4.18 -2.98 -10.97
N VAL A 44 3.20 -3.82 -10.61
CA VAL A 44 2.63 -4.79 -11.53
C VAL A 44 1.81 -4.10 -12.63
N ALA A 45 0.98 -3.11 -12.27
CA ALA A 45 0.15 -2.38 -13.22
C ALA A 45 0.99 -1.63 -14.26
N GLU A 46 2.04 -0.92 -13.84
CA GLU A 46 2.97 -0.24 -14.75
C GLU A 46 3.68 -1.22 -15.69
N ARG A 47 4.10 -2.38 -15.17
CA ARG A 47 4.76 -3.41 -15.98
C ARG A 47 3.81 -4.03 -17.02
N LEU A 48 2.51 -4.14 -16.72
CA LEU A 48 1.51 -4.67 -17.63
C LEU A 48 1.01 -3.64 -18.65
N ALA A 49 0.91 -2.37 -18.25
CA ALA A 49 0.43 -1.27 -19.08
C ALA A 49 1.47 -0.78 -20.11
N GLY A 50 2.73 -1.21 -19.98
CA GLY A 50 3.86 -0.59 -20.68
C GLY A 50 4.25 0.68 -19.95
N ASP A 51 5.48 0.68 -19.42
CA ASP A 51 6.03 1.71 -18.53
C ASP A 51 5.51 3.13 -18.84
N ARG A 52 4.92 3.79 -17.84
CA ARG A 52 4.38 5.17 -17.96
C ARG A 52 5.30 6.13 -17.22
N PRO A 53 6.49 6.45 -17.75
CA PRO A 53 7.47 7.25 -17.05
C PRO A 53 6.91 8.65 -16.77
N GLY A 54 7.05 9.09 -15.52
CA GLY A 54 6.82 10.48 -15.10
C GLY A 54 5.42 10.82 -14.57
N GLN A 55 4.46 9.89 -14.59
CA GLN A 55 3.13 10.13 -13.99
C GLN A 55 2.91 9.20 -12.79
N ALA A 56 2.54 9.79 -11.65
CA ALA A 56 2.14 9.02 -10.49
C ALA A 56 0.85 8.23 -10.78
N LEU A 57 0.85 6.95 -10.40
CA LEU A 57 -0.30 6.06 -10.50
C LEU A 57 -1.24 6.27 -9.32
N SER A 58 -2.50 6.58 -9.63
CA SER A 58 -3.56 6.61 -8.62
C SER A 58 -4.07 5.22 -8.31
N VAL A 59 -4.14 4.90 -7.03
CA VAL A 59 -4.65 3.62 -6.51
C VAL A 59 -5.76 3.89 -5.51
N GLU A 60 -6.95 3.38 -5.80
CA GLU A 60 -8.12 3.41 -4.94
C GLU A 60 -8.15 2.20 -4.02
N THR A 61 -8.32 2.46 -2.72
CA THR A 61 -8.56 1.45 -1.70
C THR A 61 -9.83 1.79 -0.92
N ASN A 62 -10.35 0.84 -0.15
CA ASN A 62 -11.51 1.11 0.72
C ASN A 62 -11.21 2.17 1.80
N GLY A 63 -9.94 2.37 2.14
CA GLY A 63 -9.45 3.40 3.07
C GLY A 63 -9.16 4.75 2.41
N GLY A 64 -9.36 4.88 1.10
CA GLY A 64 -9.13 6.10 0.33
C GLY A 64 -8.09 5.96 -0.77
N ARG A 65 -7.91 7.06 -1.51
CA ARG A 65 -6.99 7.17 -2.65
C ARG A 65 -5.56 7.38 -2.18
N LEU A 66 -4.63 6.68 -2.83
CA LEU A 66 -3.19 6.82 -2.69
C LEU A 66 -2.54 7.09 -4.05
N GLN A 67 -1.36 7.69 -4.03
CA GLN A 67 -0.54 7.90 -5.23
C GLN A 67 0.77 7.15 -5.09
N VAL A 68 1.18 6.48 -6.16
CA VAL A 68 2.50 5.84 -6.26
C VAL A 68 3.27 6.50 -7.39
N GLY A 69 4.47 6.98 -7.11
CA GLY A 69 5.34 7.58 -8.12
C GLY A 69 6.80 7.21 -7.94
N VAL A 70 7.64 7.80 -8.77
CA VAL A 70 9.10 7.68 -8.72
C VAL A 70 9.68 9.06 -8.52
N ALA A 71 10.66 9.19 -7.62
CA ALA A 71 11.41 10.40 -7.37
C ALA A 71 12.91 10.12 -7.46
N GLU A 72 13.68 11.07 -8.01
CA GLU A 72 15.13 11.02 -7.98
C GLU A 72 15.64 11.34 -6.57
N THR A 73 16.50 10.46 -6.04
CA THR A 73 17.15 10.60 -4.75
C THR A 73 18.67 10.54 -4.91
N ASP A 74 19.41 10.75 -3.83
CA ASP A 74 20.86 10.53 -3.77
C ASP A 74 21.27 9.06 -4.03
N ARG A 75 20.32 8.13 -3.91
CA ARG A 75 20.49 6.70 -4.20
C ARG A 75 19.95 6.29 -5.58
N GLY A 76 19.52 7.27 -6.38
CA GLY A 76 18.87 7.08 -7.67
C GLY A 76 17.34 7.15 -7.60
N ALA A 77 16.66 6.71 -8.66
CA ALA A 77 15.21 6.65 -8.73
C ALA A 77 14.62 5.69 -7.68
N GLU A 78 13.85 6.25 -6.73
CA GLU A 78 13.12 5.50 -5.71
C GLU A 78 11.61 5.69 -5.86
N ARG A 79 10.85 4.65 -5.50
CA ARG A 79 9.39 4.76 -5.45
C ARG A 79 8.94 5.41 -4.15
N TYR A 80 7.93 6.25 -4.24
CA TYR A 80 7.22 6.79 -3.09
C TYR A 80 5.75 6.38 -3.11
N LEU A 81 5.14 6.40 -1.93
CA LEU A 81 3.70 6.29 -1.74
C LEU A 81 3.24 7.52 -0.98
N GLU A 82 2.24 8.21 -1.51
CA GLU A 82 1.66 9.41 -0.94
C GLU A 82 0.18 9.16 -0.61
N GLY A 83 -0.25 9.67 0.55
CA GLY A 83 -1.61 9.57 1.04
C GLY A 83 -1.83 10.40 2.30
N PRO A 84 -3.08 10.65 2.68
CA PRO A 84 -3.40 11.39 3.89
C PRO A 84 -3.04 10.59 5.15
N ALA A 85 -2.70 11.32 6.23
CA ALA A 85 -2.53 10.76 7.57
C ALA A 85 -3.19 11.71 8.58
N GLU A 86 -4.20 11.21 9.30
CA GLU A 86 -5.01 12.02 10.21
C GLU A 86 -4.86 11.56 11.67
N PRO A 87 -4.46 12.45 12.60
CA PRO A 87 -4.41 12.11 14.01
C PRO A 87 -5.82 12.00 14.59
N VAL A 88 -6.19 10.81 15.07
CA VAL A 88 -7.53 10.55 15.65
C VAL A 88 -7.60 10.91 17.14
N PHE A 89 -6.60 10.51 17.93
CA PHE A 89 -6.51 10.81 19.35
C PHE A 89 -5.07 10.75 19.86
N ARG A 90 -4.84 11.25 21.08
CA ARG A 90 -3.59 11.10 21.83
C ARG A 90 -3.90 10.61 23.24
N GLY A 91 -3.10 9.69 23.76
CA GLY A 91 -3.27 9.13 25.10
C GLY A 91 -2.02 8.43 25.64
N THR A 92 -2.15 7.80 26.80
CA THR A 92 -1.08 7.03 27.46
C THR A 92 -1.63 5.66 27.83
N VAL A 93 -0.87 4.59 27.55
CA VAL A 93 -1.24 3.21 27.88
C VAL A 93 -0.17 2.63 28.83
N PRO A 94 -0.54 2.04 29.98
CA PRO A 94 0.41 1.37 30.85
C PRO A 94 1.01 0.15 30.12
N ARG A 95 2.32 -0.06 30.25
CA ARG A 95 2.96 -1.26 29.68
C ARG A 95 2.47 -2.49 30.47
N PRO A 96 1.92 -3.53 29.80
CA PRO A 96 1.61 -4.76 30.50
C PRO A 96 2.89 -5.42 31.03
N ASN A 97 2.83 -6.05 32.22
CA ASN A 97 3.94 -6.84 32.76
C ASN A 97 4.19 -8.03 31.82
N LEU A 98 5.35 -8.04 31.17
CA LEU A 98 5.77 -9.09 30.22
C LEU A 98 6.37 -10.34 30.89
N ASP A 99 6.24 -10.48 32.22
CA ASP A 99 6.81 -11.59 33.01
C ASP A 99 6.04 -12.92 32.87
N ARG A 100 5.38 -13.15 31.73
CA ARG A 100 4.79 -14.44 31.35
C ARG A 100 5.19 -14.76 29.91
N ALA A 101 6.45 -15.16 29.74
CA ALA A 101 6.92 -15.94 28.59
C ALA A 101 7.48 -17.25 29.12
#